data_AF-A0A919LB74-F1
#
_entry.id   AF-A0A919LB74-F1
#
_cell.length_a   1.000
_cell.length_b   1.000
_cell.length_c   1.000
_cell.angle_alpha   90.00
_cell.angle_beta   90.00
_cell.angle_gamma   90.00
#
_symmetry.space_group_name_H-M   'P 1'
#
loop_
_entity.id
_entity.type
_entity.pdbx_description
1 polymer ?
#
loop_
_entity_poly.entity_id
_entity_poly.type
_entity_poly.pdbx_seq_one_letter_code
_entity_poly.pdbx_strand_id
1 'polypeptide(L)'
;MSDIETLTPEAGRADAAGLRAHDADRLARCAADRAQPWWRRTACVEALTGRVPQARVGELLACVRDTQDSGTVRRALLGLLDDRTELLPWLRHEERRHESAYGMPDAVLRARGALGDLTAAPGLATLAFSHWPTRRATGEAGLDALVDRYGVESVLGELGAGRPEDRAVALRVRHRAGEDVTDALADPDPQVAHLAQSFLTCPDGVRAYLAEAPTADAKLWAAYALHRLTGDRGPTLAAYEALGSPRVEVDGLDEEIRRAVVHEYGHACEKQSDPRWRLEALCTEPPPAPDEQQQLAAATAALAAAGLAPRPAVSCGDAHRQGGGTYHVIGYGAKGREVLISTLGPFAGNHEDDPAARAALEAAGFRWIDAATGSVRVTGLGVYYFGGRDPLDVQTLLFYWQD
;
A
#
# COMPACT_ATOMS: atom_id res chain seq x y z
N MET A 1 -17.71 -1.48 -41.85
CA MET A 1 -16.74 -1.56 -40.75
C MET A 1 -17.03 -0.39 -39.83
N SER A 2 -17.26 -0.63 -38.54
CA SER A 2 -17.48 0.44 -37.56
C SER A 2 -16.24 1.33 -37.46
N ASP A 3 -16.46 2.65 -37.38
CA ASP A 3 -15.37 3.62 -37.27
C ASP A 3 -14.79 3.64 -35.85
N ILE A 4 -13.51 3.95 -35.70
CA ILE A 4 -12.83 3.95 -34.39
C ILE A 4 -13.53 4.90 -33.41
N GLU A 5 -14.04 6.03 -33.89
CA GLU A 5 -14.80 6.98 -33.08
C GLU A 5 -16.07 6.36 -32.48
N THR A 6 -16.77 5.51 -33.25
CA THR A 6 -17.96 4.80 -32.77
C THR A 6 -17.63 3.70 -31.76
N LEU A 7 -16.42 3.13 -31.84
CA LEU A 7 -15.91 2.14 -30.89
C LEU A 7 -15.30 2.80 -29.63
N THR A 8 -15.07 4.12 -29.66
CA THR A 8 -14.46 4.90 -28.56
C THR A 8 -15.15 6.27 -28.38
N PRO A 9 -16.47 6.28 -28.11
CA PRO A 9 -17.25 7.52 -28.04
C PRO A 9 -16.73 8.48 -26.97
N GLU A 10 -16.35 7.96 -25.79
CA GLU A 10 -15.87 8.78 -24.67
C GLU A 10 -14.93 8.00 -23.75
N ALA A 11 -14.32 8.71 -22.79
CA ALA A 11 -13.41 8.11 -21.83
C ALA A 11 -14.11 6.99 -21.03
N GLY A 12 -13.45 5.84 -20.92
CA GLY A 12 -13.96 4.68 -20.19
C GLY A 12 -15.04 3.86 -20.93
N ARG A 13 -15.46 4.25 -22.14
CA ARG A 13 -16.46 3.53 -22.94
C ARG A 13 -15.90 3.04 -24.28
N ALA A 14 -14.86 2.21 -24.23
CA ALA A 14 -14.28 1.61 -25.43
C ALA A 14 -14.84 0.19 -25.68
N ASP A 15 -15.27 -0.10 -26.91
CA ASP A 15 -15.54 -1.47 -27.36
C ASP A 15 -14.23 -2.18 -27.69
N ALA A 16 -13.61 -2.77 -26.66
CA ALA A 16 -12.35 -3.48 -26.79
C ALA A 16 -12.42 -4.70 -27.73
N ALA A 17 -13.58 -5.34 -27.89
CA ALA A 17 -13.75 -6.45 -28.82
C ALA A 17 -13.80 -5.95 -30.26
N GLY A 18 -14.60 -4.92 -30.51
CA GLY A 18 -14.68 -4.24 -31.80
C GLY A 18 -13.34 -3.67 -32.25
N LEU A 19 -12.58 -3.03 -31.34
CA LEU A 19 -11.25 -2.51 -31.65
C LEU A 19 -10.26 -3.63 -31.98
N ARG A 20 -10.26 -4.76 -31.25
CA ARG A 20 -9.38 -5.91 -31.57
C ARG A 20 -9.68 -6.52 -32.93
N ALA A 21 -10.94 -6.52 -33.36
CA ALA A 21 -11.36 -6.98 -34.69
C ALA A 21 -11.08 -5.96 -35.80
N HIS A 22 -10.75 -4.72 -35.46
CA HIS A 22 -10.49 -3.65 -36.42
C HIS A 22 -9.12 -3.83 -37.11
N ASP A 23 -8.89 -3.10 -38.21
CA ASP A 23 -7.60 -3.10 -38.90
C ASP A 23 -6.47 -2.48 -38.05
N ALA A 24 -5.35 -3.19 -37.92
CA ALA A 24 -4.22 -2.80 -37.06
C ALA A 24 -3.48 -1.55 -37.57
N ASP A 25 -3.35 -1.38 -38.90
CA ASP A 25 -2.70 -0.20 -39.48
C ASP A 25 -3.51 1.08 -39.21
N ARG A 26 -4.85 1.00 -39.25
CA ARG A 26 -5.74 2.09 -38.81
C ARG A 26 -5.63 2.38 -37.32
N LEU A 27 -5.58 1.37 -36.46
CA LEU A 27 -5.40 1.59 -35.02
C LEU A 27 -4.05 2.24 -34.71
N ALA A 28 -2.97 1.81 -35.37
CA ALA A 28 -1.64 2.38 -35.18
C ALA A 28 -1.58 3.86 -35.60
N ARG A 29 -2.20 4.22 -36.73
CA ARG A 29 -2.36 5.64 -37.12
C ARG A 29 -3.17 6.43 -36.07
N CYS A 30 -4.28 5.87 -35.59
CA CYS A 30 -5.08 6.53 -34.57
C CYS A 30 -4.29 6.71 -33.25
N ALA A 31 -3.48 5.73 -32.85
CA ALA A 31 -2.64 5.83 -31.65
C ALA A 31 -1.57 6.92 -31.77
N ALA A 32 -1.00 7.10 -32.97
CA ALA A 32 0.01 8.13 -33.24
C ALA A 32 -0.56 9.53 -33.45
N ASP A 33 -1.82 9.65 -33.87
CA ASP A 33 -2.46 10.93 -34.19
C ASP A 33 -2.74 11.78 -32.95
N ARG A 34 -1.97 12.87 -32.78
CA ARG A 34 -2.09 13.81 -31.67
C ARG A 34 -3.39 14.64 -31.69
N ALA A 35 -4.11 14.68 -32.82
CA ALA A 35 -5.42 15.32 -32.88
C ALA A 35 -6.50 14.48 -32.18
N GLN A 36 -6.26 13.19 -31.99
CA GLN A 36 -7.19 12.31 -31.27
C GLN A 36 -7.06 12.47 -29.75
N PRO A 37 -8.17 12.37 -29.00
CA PRO A 37 -8.13 12.46 -27.56
C PRO A 37 -7.39 11.26 -26.95
N TRP A 38 -6.71 11.50 -25.82
CA TRP A 38 -5.82 10.51 -25.20
C TRP A 38 -6.51 9.16 -24.90
N TRP A 39 -7.78 9.16 -24.46
CA TRP A 39 -8.50 7.94 -24.11
C TRP A 39 -8.72 7.02 -25.33
N ARG A 40 -8.98 7.61 -26.50
CA ARG A 40 -9.14 6.87 -27.75
C ARG A 40 -7.81 6.31 -28.23
N ARG A 41 -6.77 7.13 -28.16
CA ARG A 41 -5.40 6.72 -28.51
C ARG A 41 -4.96 5.54 -27.64
N THR A 42 -5.14 5.63 -26.32
CA THR A 42 -4.84 4.54 -25.38
C THR A 42 -5.63 3.26 -25.70
N ALA A 43 -6.94 3.35 -25.96
CA ALA A 43 -7.73 2.18 -26.34
C ALA A 43 -7.25 1.52 -27.66
N CYS A 44 -6.78 2.33 -28.62
CA CYS A 44 -6.18 1.80 -29.84
C CYS A 44 -4.86 1.07 -29.57
N VAL A 45 -4.02 1.60 -28.67
CA VAL A 45 -2.76 0.97 -28.24
C VAL A 45 -3.01 -0.38 -27.58
N GLU A 46 -3.99 -0.47 -26.68
CA GLU A 46 -4.38 -1.73 -26.03
C GLU A 46 -4.87 -2.78 -27.05
N ALA A 47 -5.61 -2.35 -28.08
CA ALA A 47 -6.08 -3.23 -29.14
C ALA A 47 -4.98 -3.66 -30.15
N LEU A 48 -3.76 -3.12 -30.04
CA LEU A 48 -2.60 -3.46 -30.88
C LEU A 48 -1.72 -4.56 -30.27
N THR A 49 -1.96 -5.00 -29.03
CA THR A 49 -1.15 -6.04 -28.38
C THR A 49 -1.00 -7.30 -29.26
N GLY A 50 0.25 -7.69 -29.53
CA GLY A 50 0.60 -8.85 -30.35
C GLY A 50 0.42 -8.68 -31.87
N ARG A 51 0.05 -7.48 -32.35
CA ARG A 51 -0.26 -7.25 -33.77
C ARG A 51 0.16 -5.87 -34.29
N VAL A 52 1.26 -5.33 -33.75
CA VAL A 52 1.81 -4.04 -34.18
C VAL A 52 2.31 -4.11 -35.63
N PRO A 53 1.79 -3.29 -36.56
CA PRO A 53 2.26 -3.28 -37.94
C PRO A 53 3.70 -2.77 -38.02
N GLN A 54 4.60 -3.55 -38.62
CA GLN A 54 6.04 -3.19 -38.70
C GLN A 54 6.28 -1.84 -39.37
N ALA A 55 5.49 -1.48 -40.39
CA ALA A 55 5.57 -0.20 -41.08
C ALA A 55 5.28 1.02 -40.18
N ARG A 56 4.61 0.81 -39.03
CA ARG A 56 4.19 1.87 -38.09
C ARG A 56 5.09 1.98 -36.87
N VAL A 57 6.01 1.05 -36.65
CA VAL A 57 6.83 1.03 -35.44
C VAL A 57 7.62 2.34 -35.27
N GLY A 58 8.23 2.87 -36.34
CA GLY A 58 8.99 4.12 -36.25
C GLY A 58 8.14 5.32 -35.78
N GLU A 59 6.90 5.38 -36.25
CA GLU A 59 5.93 6.43 -35.87
C GLU A 59 5.52 6.30 -34.39
N LEU A 60 5.20 5.08 -33.95
CA LEU A 60 4.84 4.81 -32.56
C LEU A 60 6.02 5.05 -31.59
N LEU A 61 7.24 4.69 -32.00
CA LEU A 61 8.47 4.98 -31.25
C LEU A 61 8.71 6.49 -31.12
N ALA A 62 8.39 7.28 -32.15
CA ALA A 62 8.48 8.73 -32.07
C ALA A 62 7.51 9.30 -31.02
N CYS A 63 6.28 8.79 -30.96
CA CYS A 63 5.31 9.18 -29.93
C CYS A 63 5.79 8.85 -28.51
N VAL A 64 6.40 7.68 -28.27
CA VAL A 64 6.98 7.34 -26.95
C VAL A 64 8.00 8.39 -26.50
N ARG A 65 8.86 8.82 -27.44
CA ARG A 65 9.98 9.74 -27.20
C ARG A 65 9.54 11.21 -27.06
N ASP A 66 8.37 11.58 -27.56
CA ASP A 66 7.86 12.95 -27.53
C ASP A 66 7.39 13.35 -26.13
N THR A 67 8.17 14.17 -25.43
CA THR A 67 7.83 14.63 -24.08
C THR A 67 6.66 15.60 -24.01
N GLN A 68 6.23 16.15 -25.15
CA GLN A 68 5.07 17.05 -25.25
C GLN A 68 3.76 16.28 -25.49
N ASP A 69 3.82 14.95 -25.64
CA ASP A 69 2.64 14.11 -25.78
C ASP A 69 2.09 13.66 -24.41
N SER A 70 0.86 13.14 -24.41
CA SER A 70 0.19 12.63 -23.23
C SER A 70 0.99 11.50 -22.57
N GLY A 71 1.37 11.69 -21.30
CA GLY A 71 2.05 10.67 -20.50
C GLY A 71 1.30 9.33 -20.48
N THR A 72 -0.03 9.35 -20.45
CA THR A 72 -0.87 8.15 -20.50
C THR A 72 -0.69 7.37 -21.80
N VAL A 73 -0.68 8.06 -22.94
CA VAL A 73 -0.49 7.43 -24.26
C VAL A 73 0.94 6.94 -24.40
N ARG A 74 1.93 7.75 -24.03
CA ARG A 74 3.35 7.39 -24.06
C ARG A 74 3.63 6.13 -23.23
N ARG A 75 3.06 6.05 -22.03
CA ARG A 75 3.17 4.89 -21.14
C ARG A 75 2.56 3.63 -21.77
N ALA A 76 1.36 3.75 -22.36
CA ALA A 76 0.71 2.65 -23.03
C ALA A 76 1.54 2.15 -24.23
N LEU A 77 2.03 3.08 -25.06
CA LEU A 77 2.89 2.76 -26.21
C LEU A 77 4.21 2.13 -25.80
N LEU A 78 4.82 2.60 -24.72
CA LEU A 78 6.04 2.00 -24.19
C LEU A 78 5.79 0.57 -23.72
N GLY A 79 4.66 0.30 -23.05
CA GLY A 79 4.28 -1.06 -22.68
C GLY A 79 3.92 -1.97 -23.85
N LEU A 80 3.55 -1.41 -25.01
CA LEU A 80 3.30 -2.16 -26.25
C LEU A 80 4.60 -2.50 -27.01
N LEU A 81 5.64 -1.68 -26.84
CA LEU A 81 6.90 -1.73 -27.58
C LEU A 81 8.09 -2.07 -26.66
N ASP A 82 7.85 -2.68 -25.50
CA ASP A 82 8.87 -2.91 -24.47
C ASP A 82 9.93 -3.95 -24.85
N ASP A 83 9.74 -4.66 -25.96
CA ASP A 83 10.68 -5.61 -26.57
C ASP A 83 11.59 -4.98 -27.65
N ARG A 84 11.35 -3.71 -28.02
CA ARG A 84 12.07 -3.03 -29.10
C ARG A 84 13.42 -2.50 -28.65
N THR A 85 14.49 -3.17 -29.08
CA THR A 85 15.88 -2.79 -28.74
C THR A 85 16.25 -1.38 -29.20
N GLU A 86 15.56 -0.84 -30.21
CA GLU A 86 15.73 0.55 -30.69
C GLU A 86 15.39 1.60 -29.62
N LEU A 87 14.65 1.23 -28.55
CA LEU A 87 14.36 2.10 -27.43
C LEU A 87 15.52 2.21 -26.44
N LEU A 88 16.43 1.24 -26.37
CA LEU A 88 17.41 1.14 -25.29
C LEU A 88 18.31 2.38 -25.14
N PRO A 89 18.85 2.98 -26.23
CA PRO A 89 19.62 4.22 -26.11
C PRO A 89 18.81 5.38 -25.51
N TRP A 90 17.52 5.48 -25.87
CA TRP A 90 16.62 6.51 -25.33
C TRP A 90 16.25 6.23 -23.86
N LEU A 91 15.96 4.98 -23.51
CA LEU A 91 15.61 4.56 -22.15
C LEU A 91 16.77 4.78 -21.15
N ARG A 92 18.02 4.64 -21.60
CA ARG A 92 19.22 4.86 -20.78
C ARG A 92 19.59 6.32 -20.61
N HIS A 93 19.02 7.22 -21.42
CA HIS A 93 19.40 8.63 -21.42
C HIS A 93 19.13 9.26 -20.04
N GLU A 94 20.08 10.05 -19.53
CA GLU A 94 20.04 10.57 -18.16
C GLU A 94 18.79 11.38 -17.86
N GLU A 95 18.31 12.17 -18.83
CA GLU A 95 17.06 12.93 -18.69
C GLU A 95 15.83 12.06 -18.37
N ARG A 96 15.83 10.78 -18.74
CA ARG A 96 14.71 9.88 -18.41
C ARG A 96 14.69 9.52 -16.93
N ARG A 97 15.79 9.73 -16.21
CA ARG A 97 15.84 9.66 -14.74
C ARG A 97 15.05 10.79 -14.07
N HIS A 98 14.75 11.86 -14.81
CA HIS A 98 13.99 13.03 -14.35
C HIS A 98 12.61 13.15 -15.03
N GLU A 99 12.17 12.13 -15.76
CA GLU A 99 10.83 12.09 -16.35
C GLU A 99 9.78 12.13 -15.24
N SER A 100 8.93 13.16 -15.23
CA SER A 100 7.92 13.38 -14.18
C SER A 100 6.50 13.05 -14.64
N ALA A 101 6.31 12.71 -15.92
CA ALA A 101 5.01 12.29 -16.42
C ALA A 101 4.49 11.07 -15.64
N TYR A 102 3.20 11.11 -15.31
CA TYR A 102 2.57 10.13 -14.43
C TYR A 102 2.84 8.67 -14.87
N GLY A 103 3.48 7.90 -13.98
CA GLY A 103 3.79 6.48 -14.19
C GLY A 103 4.87 6.17 -15.23
N MET A 104 5.51 7.18 -15.83
CA MET A 104 6.58 6.97 -16.81
C MET A 104 7.89 6.42 -16.21
N PRO A 105 8.38 6.84 -15.03
CA PRO A 105 9.58 6.25 -14.43
C PRO A 105 9.49 4.73 -14.28
N ASP A 106 8.36 4.24 -13.76
CA ASP A 106 8.10 2.82 -13.58
C ASP A 106 8.06 2.08 -14.93
N ALA A 107 7.44 2.70 -15.95
CA ALA A 107 7.34 2.14 -17.29
C ALA A 107 8.70 2.09 -18.02
N VAL A 108 9.56 3.09 -17.81
CA VAL A 108 10.94 3.09 -18.31
C VAL A 108 11.74 1.95 -17.68
N LEU A 109 11.64 1.76 -16.36
CA LEU A 109 12.30 0.65 -15.68
C LEU A 109 11.78 -0.70 -16.16
N ARG A 110 10.46 -0.87 -16.32
CA ARG A 110 9.86 -2.08 -16.89
C ARG A 110 10.46 -2.41 -18.26
N ALA A 111 10.46 -1.46 -19.19
CA ALA A 111 10.97 -1.67 -20.53
C ALA A 111 12.48 -1.98 -20.54
N ARG A 112 13.26 -1.31 -19.69
CA ARG A 112 14.69 -1.62 -19.51
C ARG A 112 14.92 -3.04 -19.02
N GLY A 113 14.14 -3.50 -18.03
CA GLY A 113 14.17 -4.89 -17.55
C GLY A 113 13.85 -5.90 -18.66
N ALA A 114 12.76 -5.67 -19.41
CA ALA A 114 12.35 -6.52 -20.54
C ALA A 114 13.43 -6.61 -21.62
N LEU A 115 14.14 -5.51 -21.91
CA LEU A 115 15.23 -5.47 -22.88
C LEU A 115 16.55 -6.09 -22.39
N GLY A 116 16.64 -6.49 -21.12
CA GLY A 116 17.86 -7.05 -20.53
C GLY A 116 18.88 -5.99 -20.10
N ASP A 117 18.46 -4.77 -19.75
CA ASP A 117 19.40 -3.76 -19.27
C ASP A 117 19.78 -4.02 -17.79
N LEU A 118 20.89 -4.73 -17.56
CA LEU A 118 21.39 -5.02 -16.22
C LEU A 118 21.53 -3.77 -15.33
N THR A 119 21.90 -2.63 -15.90
CA THR A 119 22.03 -1.36 -15.15
C THR A 119 20.70 -0.80 -14.65
N ALA A 120 19.56 -1.45 -14.94
CA ALA A 120 18.26 -1.14 -14.37
C ALA A 120 17.97 -1.91 -13.07
N ALA A 121 18.79 -2.90 -12.71
CA ALA A 121 18.56 -3.76 -11.55
C ALA A 121 18.33 -2.98 -10.23
N PRO A 122 19.11 -1.95 -9.87
CA PRO A 122 18.87 -1.20 -8.63
C PRO A 122 17.52 -0.49 -8.59
N GLY A 123 17.03 0.00 -9.73
CA GLY A 123 15.72 0.66 -9.84
C GLY A 123 14.57 -0.34 -9.83
N LEU A 124 14.76 -1.51 -10.46
CA LEU A 124 13.80 -2.61 -10.41
C LEU A 124 13.70 -3.21 -9.00
N ALA A 125 14.81 -3.28 -8.25
CA ALA A 125 14.82 -3.64 -6.84
C ALA A 125 13.97 -2.66 -6.00
N THR A 126 14.10 -1.36 -6.23
CA THR A 126 13.23 -0.35 -5.58
C THR A 126 11.75 -0.55 -5.91
N LEU A 127 11.41 -0.85 -7.16
CA LEU A 127 10.03 -1.16 -7.53
C LEU A 127 9.54 -2.45 -6.86
N ALA A 128 10.34 -3.51 -6.85
CA ALA A 128 10.02 -4.78 -6.20
C ALA A 128 9.84 -4.64 -4.68
N PHE A 129 10.54 -3.69 -4.06
CA PHE A 129 10.39 -3.38 -2.65
C PHE A 129 9.20 -2.45 -2.34
N SER A 130 8.46 -1.98 -3.35
CA SER A 130 7.34 -1.04 -3.16
C SER A 130 6.17 -1.63 -2.35
N HIS A 131 5.47 -0.78 -1.60
CA HIS A 131 4.20 -1.12 -0.95
C HIS A 131 3.07 -1.30 -1.97
N TRP A 132 3.15 -0.60 -3.11
CA TRP A 132 2.15 -0.67 -4.17
C TRP A 132 2.26 -1.99 -4.95
N PRO A 133 1.22 -2.86 -4.94
CA PRO A 133 1.30 -4.18 -5.56
C PRO A 133 1.67 -4.15 -7.05
N THR A 134 1.16 -3.16 -7.79
CA THR A 134 1.43 -3.00 -9.23
C THR A 134 2.88 -2.64 -9.53
N ARG A 135 3.47 -1.75 -8.72
CA ARG A 135 4.91 -1.41 -8.80
C ARG A 135 5.78 -2.60 -8.41
N ARG A 136 5.41 -3.29 -7.34
CA ARG A 136 6.09 -4.51 -6.90
C ARG A 136 6.13 -5.55 -8.01
N ALA A 137 4.98 -5.93 -8.56
CA ALA A 137 4.90 -6.89 -9.65
C ALA A 137 5.75 -6.47 -10.87
N THR A 138 5.79 -5.17 -11.18
CA THR A 138 6.62 -4.63 -12.27
C THR A 138 8.12 -4.82 -11.99
N GLY A 139 8.58 -4.47 -10.78
CA GLY A 139 9.97 -4.66 -10.38
C GLY A 139 10.37 -6.12 -10.31
N GLU A 140 9.49 -6.97 -9.76
CA GLU A 140 9.71 -8.41 -9.65
C GLU A 140 9.86 -9.06 -11.02
N ALA A 141 8.95 -8.79 -11.95
CA ALA A 141 8.99 -9.30 -13.32
C ALA A 141 10.23 -8.81 -14.09
N GLY A 142 10.61 -7.54 -13.91
CA GLY A 142 11.82 -7.00 -14.53
C GLY A 142 13.09 -7.68 -14.01
N LEU A 143 13.19 -7.91 -12.69
CA LEU A 143 14.30 -8.67 -12.10
C LEU A 143 14.32 -10.12 -12.58
N ASP A 144 13.16 -10.75 -12.73
CA ASP A 144 13.04 -12.12 -13.25
C ASP A 144 13.57 -12.22 -14.68
N ALA A 145 13.19 -11.29 -15.54
CA ALA A 145 13.72 -11.22 -16.90
C ALA A 145 15.25 -11.03 -16.93
N LEU A 146 15.83 -10.26 -16.00
CA LEU A 146 17.28 -10.11 -15.89
C LEU A 146 17.95 -11.39 -15.38
N VAL A 147 17.39 -12.06 -14.38
CA VAL A 147 17.90 -13.33 -13.84
C VAL A 147 17.84 -14.43 -14.90
N ASP A 148 16.73 -14.55 -15.63
CA ASP A 148 16.56 -15.55 -16.69
C ASP A 148 17.60 -15.37 -17.81
N ARG A 149 17.99 -14.11 -18.08
CA ARG A 149 18.92 -13.78 -19.17
C ARG A 149 20.39 -13.85 -18.78
N TYR A 150 20.75 -13.39 -17.57
CA TYR A 150 22.14 -13.21 -17.15
C TYR A 150 22.55 -14.09 -15.97
N GLY A 151 21.60 -14.80 -15.37
CA GLY A 151 21.79 -15.57 -14.14
C GLY A 151 21.74 -14.71 -12.88
N VAL A 152 21.54 -15.39 -11.75
CA VAL A 152 21.45 -14.82 -10.40
C VAL A 152 22.68 -13.98 -10.05
N GLU A 153 23.87 -14.55 -10.21
CA GLU A 153 25.13 -13.89 -9.83
C GLU A 153 25.35 -12.55 -10.54
N SER A 154 24.96 -12.44 -11.81
CA SER A 154 25.09 -11.20 -12.57
C SER A 154 24.15 -10.12 -12.05
N VAL A 155 22.91 -10.48 -11.69
CA VAL A 155 21.94 -9.52 -11.13
C VAL A 155 22.36 -9.11 -9.72
N LEU A 156 22.79 -10.06 -8.89
CA LEU A 156 23.29 -9.75 -7.54
C LEU A 156 24.59 -8.94 -7.59
N GLY A 157 25.44 -9.11 -8.61
CA GLY A 157 26.64 -8.28 -8.79
C GLY A 157 26.35 -6.80 -9.07
N GLU A 158 25.19 -6.49 -9.65
CA GLU A 158 24.71 -5.11 -9.84
C GLU A 158 24.03 -4.54 -8.59
N LEU A 159 23.67 -5.40 -7.62
CA LEU A 159 22.99 -5.04 -6.39
C LEU A 159 23.97 -5.03 -5.20
N GLY A 160 23.81 -4.08 -4.29
CA GLY A 160 24.63 -4.02 -3.08
C GLY A 160 24.07 -4.90 -1.96
N ALA A 161 24.78 -4.97 -0.83
CA ALA A 161 24.23 -5.53 0.41
C ALA A 161 23.72 -4.44 1.38
N GLY A 162 24.04 -3.17 1.13
CA GLY A 162 23.75 -2.07 2.05
C GLY A 162 22.27 -1.65 2.10
N ARG A 163 21.57 -1.78 0.98
CA ARG A 163 20.18 -1.34 0.80
C ARG A 163 19.18 -2.46 1.13
N PRO A 164 18.07 -2.16 1.83
CA PRO A 164 17.05 -3.16 2.13
C PRO A 164 16.38 -3.71 0.86
N GLU A 165 16.23 -2.90 -0.19
CA GLU A 165 15.65 -3.34 -1.45
C GLU A 165 16.51 -4.42 -2.12
N ASP A 166 17.83 -4.22 -2.08
CA ASP A 166 18.80 -5.13 -2.69
C ASP A 166 18.86 -6.45 -1.89
N ARG A 167 18.86 -6.36 -0.54
CA ARG A 167 18.77 -7.54 0.34
C ARG A 167 17.47 -8.32 0.15
N ALA A 168 16.34 -7.64 -0.07
CA ALA A 168 15.07 -8.29 -0.37
C ALA A 168 15.09 -9.06 -1.69
N VAL A 169 15.80 -8.55 -2.71
CA VAL A 169 16.01 -9.29 -3.97
C VAL A 169 16.90 -10.51 -3.73
N ALA A 170 18.03 -10.35 -3.04
CA ALA A 170 18.91 -11.47 -2.70
C ALA A 170 18.16 -12.58 -1.95
N LEU A 171 17.36 -12.19 -0.94
CA LEU A 171 16.46 -13.08 -0.20
C LEU A 171 15.50 -13.85 -1.10
N ARG A 172 14.80 -13.16 -2.03
CA ARG A 172 13.86 -13.81 -2.96
C ARG A 172 14.57 -14.82 -3.87
N VAL A 173 15.75 -14.46 -4.36
CA VAL A 173 16.51 -15.31 -5.27
C VAL A 173 17.02 -16.56 -4.56
N ARG A 174 17.60 -16.42 -3.35
CA ARG A 174 17.98 -17.55 -2.48
C ARG A 174 16.80 -18.49 -2.23
N HIS A 175 15.64 -17.93 -1.84
CA HIS A 175 14.44 -18.72 -1.59
C HIS A 175 14.01 -19.54 -2.82
N ARG A 176 14.03 -18.94 -4.02
CA ARG A 176 13.67 -19.62 -5.27
C ARG A 176 14.68 -20.70 -5.66
N ALA A 177 15.94 -20.55 -5.28
CA ALA A 177 16.95 -21.59 -5.42
C ALA A 177 16.77 -22.75 -4.43
N GLY A 178 15.78 -22.67 -3.53
CA GLY A 178 15.51 -23.67 -2.50
C GLY A 178 16.45 -23.56 -1.29
N GLU A 179 17.17 -22.45 -1.14
CA GLU A 179 18.00 -22.21 0.03
C GLU A 179 17.15 -21.92 1.27
N ASP A 180 17.70 -22.24 2.44
CA ASP A 180 17.15 -21.76 3.71
C ASP A 180 17.37 -20.24 3.80
N VAL A 181 16.32 -19.53 4.15
CA VAL A 181 16.28 -18.07 4.29
C VAL A 181 15.83 -17.63 5.68
N THR A 182 15.77 -18.56 6.62
CA THR A 182 15.34 -18.30 8.00
C THR A 182 16.27 -17.30 8.70
N ASP A 183 17.55 -17.24 8.31
CA ASP A 183 18.52 -16.24 8.80
C ASP A 183 18.07 -14.80 8.54
N ALA A 184 17.34 -14.55 7.46
CA ALA A 184 16.86 -13.21 7.11
C ALA A 184 15.74 -12.69 8.02
N LEU A 185 15.21 -13.51 8.94
CA LEU A 185 14.36 -13.00 10.03
C LEU A 185 15.10 -12.05 10.96
N ALA A 186 16.44 -12.09 10.98
CA ALA A 186 17.29 -11.17 11.73
C ALA A 186 17.70 -9.91 10.95
N ASP A 187 17.15 -9.68 9.74
CA ASP A 187 17.45 -8.45 8.99
C ASP A 187 17.00 -7.23 9.81
N PRO A 188 17.84 -6.17 9.92
CA PRO A 188 17.49 -4.96 10.66
C PRO A 188 16.34 -4.17 10.03
N ASP A 189 16.05 -4.39 8.74
CA ASP A 189 14.90 -3.78 8.08
C ASP A 189 13.63 -4.65 8.29
N PRO A 190 12.58 -4.14 8.96
CA PRO A 190 11.38 -4.90 9.27
C PRO A 190 10.68 -5.44 8.02
N GLN A 191 10.77 -4.74 6.89
CA GLN A 191 10.12 -5.18 5.66
C GLN A 191 10.87 -6.34 5.01
N VAL A 192 12.20 -6.38 5.10
CA VAL A 192 13.00 -7.55 4.67
C VAL A 192 12.71 -8.75 5.57
N ALA A 193 12.68 -8.57 6.89
CA ALA A 193 12.35 -9.64 7.82
C ALA A 193 10.88 -10.13 7.65
N HIS A 194 9.95 -9.22 7.37
CA HIS A 194 8.57 -9.56 7.00
C HIS A 194 8.50 -10.36 5.68
N LEU A 195 9.35 -10.03 4.70
CA LEU A 195 9.43 -10.83 3.47
C LEU A 195 9.97 -12.23 3.78
N ALA A 196 11.01 -12.34 4.61
CA ALA A 196 11.59 -13.62 5.00
C ALA A 196 10.55 -14.52 5.68
N GLN A 197 9.81 -14.00 6.67
CA GLN A 197 8.78 -14.80 7.35
C GLN A 197 7.70 -15.29 6.38
N SER A 198 7.39 -14.53 5.31
CA SER A 198 6.37 -14.92 4.33
C SER A 198 6.80 -16.11 3.45
N PHE A 199 8.10 -16.34 3.30
CA PHE A 199 8.67 -17.47 2.54
C PHE A 199 8.79 -18.76 3.34
N LEU A 200 8.70 -18.70 4.67
CA LEU A 200 8.85 -19.89 5.51
C LEU A 200 7.60 -20.79 5.40
N THR A 201 7.84 -22.08 5.26
CA THR A 201 6.78 -23.10 5.08
C THR A 201 6.87 -24.28 6.05
N CYS A 202 7.95 -24.38 6.83
CA CYS A 202 8.20 -25.50 7.75
C CYS A 202 8.13 -25.06 9.22
N PRO A 203 7.04 -25.36 9.96
CA PRO A 203 6.90 -24.98 11.37
C PRO A 203 8.03 -25.49 12.27
N ASP A 204 8.54 -26.70 12.05
CA ASP A 204 9.59 -27.28 12.87
C ASP A 204 10.93 -26.56 12.72
N GLY A 205 11.26 -26.14 11.48
CA GLY A 205 12.42 -25.29 11.23
C GLY A 205 12.32 -23.94 11.93
N VAL A 206 11.14 -23.32 11.90
CA VAL A 206 10.87 -22.05 12.59
C VAL A 206 11.00 -22.21 14.12
N ARG A 207 10.53 -23.31 14.69
CA ARG A 207 10.69 -23.61 16.13
C ARG A 207 12.15 -23.76 16.53
N ALA A 208 12.94 -24.47 15.72
CA ALA A 208 14.37 -24.62 15.95
C ALA A 208 15.07 -23.24 15.92
N TYR A 209 14.78 -22.43 14.89
CA TYR A 209 15.34 -21.10 14.78
C TYR A 209 14.93 -20.17 15.94
N LEU A 210 13.67 -20.19 16.38
CA LEU A 210 13.18 -19.36 17.49
C LEU A 210 14.02 -19.55 18.78
N ALA A 211 14.49 -20.77 19.04
CA ALA A 211 15.34 -21.06 20.20
C ALA A 211 16.74 -20.42 20.08
N GLU A 212 17.29 -20.36 18.87
CA GLU A 212 18.68 -19.94 18.59
C GLU A 212 18.80 -18.53 18.01
N ALA A 213 17.67 -17.89 17.70
CA ALA A 213 17.63 -16.63 16.98
C ALA A 213 18.48 -15.54 17.67
N PRO A 214 19.28 -14.80 16.88
CA PRO A 214 20.36 -13.95 17.41
C PRO A 214 19.87 -12.66 18.07
N THR A 215 18.63 -12.24 17.80
CA THR A 215 18.06 -10.99 18.30
C THR A 215 16.63 -11.18 18.79
N ALA A 216 16.15 -10.26 19.64
CA ALA A 216 14.75 -10.25 20.08
C ALA A 216 13.80 -10.09 18.88
N ASP A 217 14.13 -9.21 17.93
CA ASP A 217 13.30 -8.97 16.74
C ASP A 217 13.20 -10.21 15.86
N ALA A 218 14.31 -10.94 15.67
CA ALA A 218 14.31 -12.22 14.97
C ALA A 218 13.41 -13.26 15.66
N LYS A 219 13.40 -13.30 16.99
CA LYS A 219 12.49 -14.16 17.77
C LYS A 219 11.03 -13.75 17.60
N LEU A 220 10.73 -12.45 17.57
CA LEU A 220 9.38 -11.96 17.32
C LEU A 220 8.89 -12.31 15.91
N TRP A 221 9.74 -12.14 14.89
CA TRP A 221 9.42 -12.54 13.53
C TRP A 221 9.25 -14.06 13.38
N ALA A 222 10.08 -14.86 14.05
CA ALA A 222 9.93 -16.32 14.08
C ALA A 222 8.63 -16.75 14.77
N ALA A 223 8.28 -16.12 15.91
CA ALA A 223 7.01 -16.38 16.59
C ALA A 223 5.79 -15.98 15.74
N TYR A 224 5.87 -14.87 15.00
CA TYR A 224 4.84 -14.46 14.06
C TYR A 224 4.73 -15.43 12.87
N ALA A 225 5.86 -15.86 12.30
CA ALA A 225 5.90 -16.86 11.24
C ALA A 225 5.26 -18.19 11.68
N LEU A 226 5.58 -18.62 12.91
CA LEU A 226 5.01 -19.83 13.50
C LEU A 226 3.49 -19.70 13.65
N HIS A 227 3.02 -18.56 14.19
CA HIS A 227 1.58 -18.29 14.31
C HIS A 227 0.88 -18.38 12.95
N ARG A 228 1.43 -17.72 11.91
CA ARG A 228 0.88 -17.75 10.56
C ARG A 228 0.78 -19.16 10.00
N LEU A 229 1.76 -20.02 10.28
CA LEU A 229 1.82 -21.38 9.76
C LEU A 229 0.92 -22.37 10.51
N THR A 230 0.69 -22.17 11.81
CA THR A 230 -0.04 -23.13 12.67
C THR A 230 -1.42 -22.66 13.10
N GLY A 231 -1.68 -21.35 13.08
CA GLY A 231 -2.85 -20.74 13.71
C GLY A 231 -2.87 -20.86 15.24
N ASP A 232 -1.82 -21.43 15.84
CA ASP A 232 -1.79 -21.70 17.28
C ASP A 232 -1.30 -20.46 18.04
N ARG A 233 -2.16 -19.94 18.92
CA ARG A 233 -1.83 -18.80 19.78
C ARG A 233 -0.96 -19.19 20.97
N GLY A 234 -1.04 -20.43 21.46
CA GLY A 234 -0.35 -20.86 22.69
C GLY A 234 1.18 -20.71 22.60
N PRO A 235 1.84 -21.32 21.60
CA PRO A 235 3.28 -21.19 21.39
C PRO A 235 3.72 -19.75 21.11
N THR A 236 2.91 -18.98 20.38
CA THR A 236 3.19 -17.55 20.10
C THR A 236 3.16 -16.73 21.38
N LEU A 237 2.14 -16.94 22.23
CA LEU A 237 2.04 -16.28 23.53
C LEU A 237 3.20 -16.67 24.45
N ALA A 238 3.52 -17.96 24.54
CA ALA A 238 4.65 -18.43 25.34
C ALA A 238 5.99 -17.82 24.89
N ALA A 239 6.22 -17.70 23.58
CA ALA A 239 7.41 -17.05 23.03
C ALA A 239 7.43 -15.54 23.34
N TYR A 240 6.28 -14.87 23.21
CA TYR A 240 6.13 -13.45 23.51
C TYR A 240 6.37 -13.14 25.01
N GLU A 241 5.79 -13.94 25.90
CA GLU A 241 5.99 -13.83 27.35
C GLU A 241 7.43 -14.14 27.76
N ALA A 242 8.08 -15.13 27.14
CA ALA A 242 9.49 -15.46 27.39
C ALA A 242 10.44 -14.32 27.00
N LEU A 243 10.04 -13.45 26.07
CA LEU A 243 10.76 -12.23 25.70
C LEU A 243 10.44 -11.03 26.61
N GLY A 244 9.59 -11.22 27.63
CA GLY A 244 9.15 -10.15 28.52
C GLY A 244 8.01 -9.29 27.94
N SER A 245 7.23 -9.84 27.01
CA SER A 245 6.12 -9.13 26.33
C SER A 245 6.54 -7.79 25.72
N PRO A 246 7.56 -7.78 24.84
CA PRO A 246 8.14 -6.54 24.31
C PRO A 246 7.12 -5.78 23.47
N ARG A 247 7.05 -4.47 23.69
CA ARG A 247 6.12 -3.56 23.00
C ARG A 247 6.84 -2.34 22.46
N VAL A 248 6.28 -1.69 21.43
CA VAL A 248 6.79 -0.40 20.97
C VAL A 248 6.33 0.67 21.96
N GLU A 249 7.27 1.24 22.71
CA GLU A 249 6.95 2.35 23.62
C GLU A 249 6.66 3.62 22.80
N VAL A 250 5.51 4.24 23.08
CA VAL A 250 5.08 5.50 22.46
C VAL A 250 4.78 6.48 23.58
N ASP A 251 5.61 7.50 23.71
CA ASP A 251 5.48 8.50 24.78
C ASP A 251 4.11 9.18 24.72
N GLY A 252 3.39 9.17 25.84
CA GLY A 252 2.07 9.78 25.97
C GLY A 252 0.90 8.95 25.42
N LEU A 253 1.15 7.75 24.87
CA LEU A 253 0.08 6.86 24.43
C LEU A 253 -0.54 6.14 25.63
N ASP A 254 -1.81 6.44 25.88
CA ASP A 254 -2.59 5.81 26.92
C ASP A 254 -2.90 4.33 26.62
N GLU A 255 -2.96 3.48 27.64
CA GLU A 255 -3.17 2.03 27.49
C GLU A 255 -4.54 1.67 26.90
N GLU A 256 -5.59 2.43 27.21
CA GLU A 256 -6.93 2.20 26.65
C GLU A 256 -6.94 2.48 25.14
N ILE A 257 -6.34 3.61 24.73
CA ILE A 257 -6.19 4.01 23.33
C ILE A 257 -5.28 3.04 22.60
N ARG A 258 -4.17 2.64 23.24
CA ARG A 258 -3.24 1.64 22.71
C ARG A 258 -3.97 0.36 22.37
N ARG A 259 -4.75 -0.20 23.30
CA ARG A 259 -5.50 -1.44 23.05
C ARG A 259 -6.45 -1.30 21.87
N ALA A 260 -7.19 -0.19 21.78
CA ALA A 260 -8.07 0.07 20.63
C ALA A 260 -7.29 0.10 19.31
N VAL A 261 -6.19 0.86 19.26
CA VAL A 261 -5.34 0.99 18.06
C VAL A 261 -4.66 -0.34 17.69
N VAL A 262 -4.12 -1.07 18.66
CA VAL A 262 -3.40 -2.33 18.43
C VAL A 262 -4.32 -3.40 17.86
N HIS A 263 -5.53 -3.54 18.41
CA HIS A 263 -6.44 -4.57 17.93
C HIS A 263 -7.10 -4.21 16.60
N GLU A 264 -7.33 -2.91 16.35
CA GLU A 264 -7.81 -2.44 15.06
C GLU A 264 -6.76 -2.63 13.96
N TYR A 265 -5.54 -2.12 14.18
CA TYR A 265 -4.56 -1.99 13.09
C TYR A 265 -3.44 -3.03 13.14
N GLY A 266 -3.12 -3.60 14.30
CA GLY A 266 -1.94 -4.45 14.49
C GLY A 266 -1.95 -5.74 13.66
N HIS A 267 -3.13 -6.31 13.41
CA HIS A 267 -3.26 -7.56 12.63
C HIS A 267 -3.07 -7.35 11.12
N ALA A 268 -3.53 -6.20 10.60
CA ALA A 268 -3.50 -5.85 9.18
C ALA A 268 -2.44 -4.78 8.83
N CYS A 269 -1.58 -4.43 9.79
CA CYS A 269 -0.57 -3.41 9.58
C CYS A 269 0.40 -3.81 8.45
N GLU A 270 0.93 -2.80 7.78
CA GLU A 270 1.75 -2.92 6.58
C GLU A 270 3.11 -3.55 6.89
N LYS A 271 3.70 -4.20 5.88
CA LYS A 271 4.92 -5.05 5.99
C LYS A 271 6.13 -4.42 6.70
N GLN A 272 6.26 -3.09 6.71
CA GLN A 272 7.32 -2.35 7.39
C GLN A 272 7.06 -2.09 8.88
N SER A 273 5.89 -2.46 9.39
CA SER A 273 5.57 -2.25 10.81
C SER A 273 6.45 -3.13 11.69
N ASP A 274 6.82 -2.59 12.85
CA ASP A 274 7.56 -3.30 13.89
C ASP A 274 6.82 -4.59 14.28
N PRO A 275 7.50 -5.74 14.39
CA PRO A 275 6.86 -7.02 14.73
C PRO A 275 6.17 -7.02 16.09
N ARG A 276 6.59 -6.15 17.02
CA ARG A 276 5.97 -6.01 18.34
C ARG A 276 4.49 -5.65 18.24
N TRP A 277 4.09 -4.78 17.31
CA TRP A 277 2.67 -4.42 17.12
C TRP A 277 1.80 -5.62 16.73
N ARG A 278 2.33 -6.52 15.88
CA ARG A 278 1.62 -7.74 15.47
C ARG A 278 1.49 -8.72 16.61
N LEU A 279 2.59 -8.99 17.31
CA LEU A 279 2.55 -9.94 18.42
C LEU A 279 1.74 -9.40 19.59
N GLU A 280 1.77 -8.10 19.86
CA GLU A 280 0.89 -7.50 20.85
C GLU A 280 -0.57 -7.78 20.51
N ALA A 281 -1.02 -7.45 19.28
CA ALA A 281 -2.39 -7.72 18.84
C ALA A 281 -2.81 -9.20 18.94
N LEU A 282 -1.87 -10.13 18.70
CA LEU A 282 -2.11 -11.57 18.78
C LEU A 282 -2.09 -12.11 20.21
N CYS A 283 -1.27 -11.54 21.08
CA CYS A 283 -0.98 -12.09 22.39
C CYS A 283 -1.81 -11.43 23.50
N THR A 284 -2.29 -10.20 23.32
CA THR A 284 -3.14 -9.51 24.30
C THR A 284 -4.63 -9.71 24.04
N GLU A 285 -5.47 -9.32 24.99
CA GLU A 285 -6.92 -9.45 24.89
C GLU A 285 -7.53 -8.20 24.21
N PRO A 286 -8.33 -8.37 23.15
CA PRO A 286 -9.00 -7.24 22.50
C PRO A 286 -9.91 -6.49 23.48
N PRO A 287 -10.11 -5.18 23.29
CA PRO A 287 -11.17 -4.49 24.01
C PRO A 287 -12.53 -5.14 23.71
N PRO A 288 -13.49 -5.09 24.64
CA PRO A 288 -14.86 -5.51 24.34
C PRO A 288 -15.38 -4.77 23.11
N ALA A 289 -15.98 -5.51 22.17
CA ALA A 289 -16.58 -4.91 21.00
C ALA A 289 -17.63 -3.87 21.43
N PRO A 290 -17.53 -2.61 20.97
CA PRO A 290 -18.48 -1.58 21.36
C PRO A 290 -19.87 -1.87 20.79
N ASP A 291 -20.90 -1.65 21.60
CA ASP A 291 -22.26 -1.54 21.08
C ASP A 291 -22.40 -0.15 20.45
N GLU A 292 -22.08 -0.05 19.17
CA GLU A 292 -22.08 1.21 18.41
C GLU A 292 -23.46 1.88 18.47
N GLN A 293 -24.54 1.12 18.38
CA GLN A 293 -25.89 1.69 18.41
C GLN A 293 -26.18 2.32 19.78
N GLN A 294 -25.82 1.63 20.87
CA GLN A 294 -25.96 2.16 22.21
C GLN A 294 -25.08 3.39 22.43
N GLN A 295 -23.83 3.37 21.95
CA GLN A 295 -22.92 4.51 22.05
C GLN A 295 -23.46 5.74 21.31
N LEU A 296 -23.89 5.58 20.05
CA LEU A 296 -24.46 6.69 19.27
C LEU A 296 -25.74 7.24 19.90
N ALA A 297 -26.59 6.36 20.46
CA ALA A 297 -27.78 6.77 21.20
C ALA A 297 -27.40 7.57 22.46
N ALA A 298 -26.40 7.12 23.22
CA ALA A 298 -25.91 7.82 24.41
C ALA A 298 -25.29 9.18 24.07
N ALA A 299 -24.45 9.26 23.04
CA ALA A 299 -23.85 10.51 22.57
C ALA A 299 -24.92 11.51 22.10
N THR A 300 -25.89 11.05 21.31
CA THR A 300 -27.01 11.88 20.84
C THR A 300 -27.85 12.39 22.01
N ALA A 301 -28.17 11.52 22.97
CA ALA A 301 -28.92 11.91 24.16
C ALA A 301 -28.16 12.94 25.02
N ALA A 302 -26.85 12.76 25.20
CA ALA A 302 -25.99 13.67 25.96
C ALA A 302 -25.93 15.07 25.34
N LEU A 303 -25.70 15.15 24.02
CA LEU A 303 -25.69 16.41 23.29
C LEU A 303 -27.07 17.09 23.31
N ALA A 304 -28.16 16.32 23.19
CA ALA A 304 -29.51 16.85 23.29
C ALA A 304 -29.81 17.40 24.69
N ALA A 305 -29.42 16.69 25.75
CA ALA A 305 -29.58 17.14 27.14
C ALA A 305 -28.78 18.41 27.44
N ALA A 306 -27.63 18.61 26.77
CA ALA A 306 -26.85 19.84 26.81
C ALA A 306 -27.44 20.98 25.93
N GLY A 307 -28.60 20.77 25.29
CA GLY A 307 -29.26 21.78 24.45
C GLY A 307 -28.59 22.01 23.11
N LEU A 308 -27.73 21.10 22.64
CA LEU A 308 -26.92 21.28 21.43
C LEU A 308 -27.66 20.92 20.13
N ALA A 309 -28.89 20.37 20.22
CA ALA A 309 -29.73 19.98 19.09
C ALA A 309 -29.00 19.09 18.06
N PRO A 310 -28.61 17.86 18.44
CA PRO A 310 -27.90 16.94 17.57
C PRO A 310 -28.80 16.41 16.44
N ARG A 311 -28.19 16.19 15.28
CA ARG A 311 -28.77 15.49 14.13
C ARG A 311 -28.53 13.98 14.25
N PRO A 312 -29.20 13.15 13.45
CA PRO A 312 -28.87 11.73 13.39
C PRO A 312 -27.39 11.50 13.07
N ALA A 313 -26.77 10.56 13.76
CA ALA A 313 -25.42 10.12 13.46
C ALA A 313 -25.36 9.52 12.05
N VAL A 314 -24.27 9.81 11.32
CA VAL A 314 -23.97 9.22 10.02
C VAL A 314 -22.58 8.63 10.03
N SER A 315 -22.33 7.55 9.29
CA SER A 315 -20.98 7.01 9.15
C SER A 315 -20.06 8.05 8.49
N CYS A 316 -18.76 8.00 8.77
CA CYS A 316 -17.80 8.88 8.08
C CYS A 316 -17.86 8.73 6.54
N GLY A 317 -18.09 7.50 6.04
CA GLY A 317 -18.28 7.25 4.61
C GLY A 317 -19.49 7.97 4.03
N ASP A 318 -20.62 7.97 4.74
CA ASP A 318 -21.82 8.71 4.32
C ASP A 318 -21.62 10.23 4.41
N ALA A 319 -20.92 10.71 5.46
CA ALA A 319 -20.60 12.12 5.64
C ALA A 319 -19.74 12.66 4.47
N HIS A 320 -18.73 11.90 4.06
CA HIS A 320 -17.84 12.22 2.94
C HIS A 320 -18.37 11.77 1.57
N ARG A 321 -19.48 11.03 1.55
CA ARG A 321 -20.14 10.41 0.37
C ARG A 321 -19.26 9.41 -0.39
N GLN A 322 -18.21 8.92 0.25
CA GLN A 322 -17.30 7.90 -0.26
C GLN A 322 -16.46 7.33 0.88
N GLY A 323 -15.89 6.14 0.66
CA GLY A 323 -14.98 5.52 1.60
C GLY A 323 -15.64 4.93 2.85
N GLY A 324 -14.81 4.65 3.84
CA GLY A 324 -15.19 4.10 5.14
C GLY A 324 -14.14 4.42 6.21
N GLY A 325 -14.39 3.99 7.44
CA GLY A 325 -13.51 4.37 8.54
C GLY A 325 -14.02 3.96 9.91
N THR A 326 -13.38 4.51 10.94
CA THR A 326 -13.55 4.09 12.34
C THR A 326 -14.33 5.09 13.19
N TYR A 327 -15.23 5.88 12.56
CA TYR A 327 -16.07 6.83 13.30
C TYR A 327 -17.38 7.19 12.59
N HIS A 328 -18.28 7.77 13.40
CA HIS A 328 -19.51 8.43 12.99
C HIS A 328 -19.44 9.93 13.25
N VAL A 329 -20.13 10.71 12.44
CA VAL A 329 -20.29 12.16 12.58
C VAL A 329 -21.67 12.48 13.14
N ILE A 330 -21.71 13.30 14.20
CA ILE A 330 -22.95 13.90 14.72
C ILE A 330 -22.84 15.40 14.54
N GLY A 331 -23.58 15.93 13.57
CA GLY A 331 -23.75 17.37 13.39
C GLY A 331 -24.69 17.96 14.44
N TYR A 332 -24.43 19.16 14.94
CA TYR A 332 -25.25 19.82 15.95
C TYR A 332 -25.23 21.35 15.83
N GLY A 333 -26.26 21.98 16.39
CA GLY A 333 -26.46 23.43 16.36
C GLY A 333 -26.73 24.02 14.97
N ALA A 334 -27.08 25.31 14.94
CA ALA A 334 -27.42 26.02 13.71
C ALA A 334 -26.22 26.26 12.79
N LYS A 335 -24.99 26.29 13.35
CA LYS A 335 -23.75 26.53 12.61
C LYS A 335 -23.15 25.27 11.98
N GLY A 336 -23.76 24.10 12.17
CA GLY A 336 -23.24 22.85 11.63
C GLY A 336 -21.92 22.42 12.26
N ARG A 337 -21.79 22.55 13.59
CA ARG A 337 -20.64 21.97 14.31
C ARG A 337 -20.76 20.46 14.31
N GLU A 338 -19.65 19.76 14.47
CA GLU A 338 -19.59 18.30 14.39
C GLU A 338 -18.82 17.74 15.58
N VAL A 339 -19.26 16.58 16.06
CA VAL A 339 -18.44 15.70 16.90
C VAL A 339 -18.27 14.37 16.18
N LEU A 340 -17.12 13.76 16.43
CA LEU A 340 -16.72 12.45 15.93
C LEU A 340 -16.88 11.45 17.07
N ILE A 341 -17.55 10.33 16.82
CA ILE A 341 -17.71 9.22 17.76
C ILE A 341 -17.01 8.00 17.17
N SER A 342 -15.95 7.53 17.82
CA SER A 342 -15.16 6.40 17.34
C SER A 342 -15.95 5.10 17.42
N THR A 343 -15.72 4.19 16.47
CA THR A 343 -16.20 2.81 16.50
C THR A 343 -15.24 1.89 17.25
N LEU A 344 -14.08 2.39 17.70
CA LEU A 344 -13.06 1.59 18.40
C LEU A 344 -13.21 1.58 19.92
N GLY A 345 -14.16 2.34 20.45
CA GLY A 345 -14.39 2.51 21.88
C GLY A 345 -15.16 3.80 22.17
N PRO A 346 -15.41 4.12 23.45
CA PRO A 346 -16.14 5.31 23.86
C PRO A 346 -15.29 6.58 23.73
N PHE A 347 -14.64 6.78 22.58
CA PHE A 347 -13.83 7.95 22.29
C PHE A 347 -14.65 8.96 21.49
N ALA A 348 -14.58 10.23 21.91
CA ALA A 348 -15.21 11.33 21.21
C ALA A 348 -14.20 12.44 20.97
N GLY A 349 -14.40 13.23 19.92
CA GLY A 349 -13.57 14.38 19.64
C GLY A 349 -14.20 15.29 18.59
N ASN A 350 -13.47 16.32 18.21
CA ASN A 350 -13.82 17.19 17.11
C ASN A 350 -12.56 17.85 16.52
N HIS A 351 -12.74 18.65 15.48
CA HIS A 351 -11.64 19.43 14.90
C HIS A 351 -11.39 20.77 15.62
N GLU A 352 -12.40 21.32 16.29
CA GLU A 352 -12.35 22.60 17.00
C GLU A 352 -12.88 22.40 18.43
N ASP A 353 -12.01 22.42 19.45
CA ASP A 353 -12.39 22.15 20.85
C ASP A 353 -13.67 22.91 21.26
N ASP A 354 -14.72 22.15 21.61
CA ASP A 354 -16.01 22.70 22.01
C ASP A 354 -16.30 22.28 23.46
N PRO A 355 -16.08 23.19 24.44
CA PRO A 355 -16.22 22.85 25.85
C PRO A 355 -17.60 22.32 26.25
N ALA A 356 -18.66 22.75 25.57
CA ALA A 356 -20.02 22.31 25.89
C ALA A 356 -20.28 20.89 25.39
N ALA A 357 -19.86 20.58 24.16
CA ALA A 357 -19.96 19.22 23.62
C ALA A 357 -19.06 18.24 24.39
N ARG A 358 -17.83 18.66 24.69
CA ARG A 358 -16.88 17.91 25.51
C ARG A 358 -17.49 17.54 26.86
N ALA A 359 -17.95 18.54 27.63
CA ALA A 359 -18.51 18.29 28.96
C ALA A 359 -19.73 17.36 28.92
N ALA A 360 -20.58 17.49 27.89
CA ALA A 360 -21.74 16.62 27.72
C ALA A 360 -21.35 15.16 27.46
N LEU A 361 -20.37 14.93 26.59
CA LEU A 361 -19.92 13.60 26.21
C LEU A 361 -19.08 12.94 27.31
N GLU A 362 -18.20 13.69 27.99
CA GLU A 362 -17.48 13.20 29.16
C GLU A 362 -18.45 12.78 30.29
N ALA A 363 -19.50 13.56 30.53
CA ALA A 363 -20.55 13.19 31.51
C ALA A 363 -21.34 11.92 31.11
N ALA A 364 -21.37 11.58 29.82
CA ALA A 364 -21.98 10.36 29.30
C ALA A 364 -21.01 9.17 29.23
N GLY A 365 -19.79 9.31 29.76
CA GLY A 365 -18.79 8.25 29.84
C GLY A 365 -17.88 8.15 28.62
N PHE A 366 -17.92 9.13 27.71
CA PHE A 366 -16.96 9.19 26.61
C PHE A 366 -15.64 9.80 27.07
N ARG A 367 -14.54 9.28 26.57
CA ARG A 367 -13.24 9.92 26.68
C ARG A 367 -13.07 10.92 25.54
N TRP A 368 -12.94 12.20 25.90
CA TRP A 368 -12.64 13.25 24.93
C TRP A 368 -11.17 13.20 24.49
N ILE A 369 -10.91 13.14 23.19
CA ILE A 369 -9.58 13.19 22.60
C ILE A 369 -9.26 14.66 22.31
N ASP A 370 -8.52 15.28 23.23
CA ASP A 370 -8.05 16.65 23.07
C ASP A 370 -6.82 16.76 22.15
N ALA A 371 -6.40 17.98 21.84
CA ALA A 371 -5.25 18.21 20.95
C ALA A 371 -3.95 17.57 21.46
N ALA A 372 -3.73 17.55 22.78
CA ALA A 372 -2.52 16.96 23.36
C ALA A 372 -2.50 15.44 23.13
N THR A 373 -3.58 14.75 23.51
CA THR A 373 -3.74 13.30 23.32
C THR A 373 -3.79 12.93 21.85
N GLY A 374 -4.58 13.67 21.08
CA GLY A 374 -4.81 13.45 19.64
C GLY A 374 -3.54 13.59 18.81
N SER A 375 -2.60 14.45 19.22
CA SER A 375 -1.33 14.68 18.51
C SER A 375 -0.23 13.65 18.80
N VAL A 376 -0.44 12.72 19.75
CA VAL A 376 0.53 11.67 20.06
C VAL A 376 0.75 10.80 18.82
N ARG A 377 1.99 10.73 18.35
CA ARG A 377 2.40 10.03 17.13
C ARG A 377 2.68 8.56 17.43
N VAL A 378 1.89 7.65 16.86
CA VAL A 378 2.07 6.20 17.02
C VAL A 378 3.11 5.70 16.02
N THR A 379 4.34 5.49 16.49
CA THR A 379 5.49 5.09 15.66
C THR A 379 5.57 3.59 15.45
N GLY A 380 6.27 3.17 14.38
CA GLY A 380 6.48 1.76 14.06
C GLY A 380 5.22 0.98 13.61
N LEU A 381 4.03 1.58 13.66
CA LEU A 381 2.78 1.00 13.17
C LEU A 381 2.49 1.55 11.77
N GLY A 382 2.70 0.72 10.75
CA GLY A 382 2.41 1.07 9.37
C GLY A 382 0.92 0.91 9.06
N VAL A 383 0.19 2.02 9.04
CA VAL A 383 -1.20 2.10 8.56
C VAL A 383 -1.22 2.88 7.26
N TYR A 384 -1.91 2.36 6.25
CA TYR A 384 -2.08 3.07 5.00
C TYR A 384 -3.00 4.27 5.20
N TYR A 385 -2.62 5.45 4.73
CA TYR A 385 -3.46 6.66 4.78
C TYR A 385 -3.12 7.60 3.62
N PHE A 386 -4.07 7.84 2.71
CA PHE A 386 -3.93 8.74 1.55
C PHE A 386 -2.60 8.62 0.77
N GLY A 387 -2.15 7.40 0.50
CA GLY A 387 -0.89 7.17 -0.23
C GLY A 387 0.34 7.02 0.66
N GLY A 388 0.27 7.47 1.91
CA GLY A 388 1.33 7.39 2.90
C GLY A 388 1.25 6.15 3.80
N ARG A 389 2.36 5.87 4.48
CA ARG A 389 2.47 4.92 5.60
C ARG A 389 3.36 5.49 6.71
N ASP A 390 3.44 6.82 6.77
CA ASP A 390 4.10 7.51 7.86
C ASP A 390 3.36 7.22 9.16
N PRO A 391 4.02 7.36 10.32
CA PRO A 391 3.32 7.29 11.60
C PRO A 391 2.06 8.14 11.57
N LEU A 392 0.97 7.64 12.16
CA LEU A 392 -0.27 8.40 12.32
C LEU A 392 -0.39 8.85 13.76
N ASP A 393 -1.12 9.93 13.99
CA ASP A 393 -1.44 10.38 15.33
C ASP A 393 -2.70 9.67 15.87
N VAL A 394 -2.90 9.75 17.18
CA VAL A 394 -4.05 9.13 17.87
C VAL A 394 -5.37 9.61 17.29
N GLN A 395 -5.49 10.91 16.97
CA GLN A 395 -6.71 11.46 16.38
C GLN A 395 -7.04 10.81 15.04
N THR A 396 -6.04 10.66 14.16
CA THR A 396 -6.20 10.02 12.85
C THR A 396 -6.53 8.54 12.99
N LEU A 397 -5.96 7.84 13.96
CA LEU A 397 -6.21 6.41 14.17
C LEU A 397 -7.58 6.12 14.80
N LEU A 398 -8.04 6.95 15.74
CA LEU A 398 -9.35 6.78 16.38
C LEU A 398 -10.50 7.28 15.50
N PHE A 399 -10.24 8.25 14.62
CA PHE A 399 -11.21 8.82 13.69
C PHE A 399 -10.71 8.67 12.24
N TYR A 400 -10.31 7.45 11.90
CA TYR A 400 -9.76 7.12 10.60
C TYR A 400 -10.85 7.18 9.53
N TRP A 401 -10.52 7.74 8.36
CA TRP A 401 -11.34 7.68 7.16
C TRP A 401 -10.44 7.56 5.93
N GLN A 402 -10.88 6.75 4.97
CA GLN A 402 -10.21 6.59 3.68
C GLN A 402 -11.25 6.39 2.57
N ASP A 403 -10.97 6.95 1.40
CA ASP A 403 -11.84 6.95 0.21
C ASP A 403 -11.95 5.59 -0.52
#